data_AF-A0A6P0XAT8-F1
#
_entry.id   AF-A0A6P0XAT8-F1
#
_cell.length_a   1.000
_cell.length_b   1.000
_cell.length_c   1.000
_cell.angle_alpha   90.00
_cell.angle_beta   90.00
_cell.angle_gamma   90.00
#
_symmetry.space_group_name_H-M   'P 1'
#
loop_
_entity.id
_entity.type
_entity.pdbx_description
1 polymer ?
#
loop_
_entity_poly.entity_id
_entity_poly.type
_entity_poly.pdbx_seq_one_letter_code
_entity_poly.pdbx_strand_id
1 'polypeptide(L)'
;MNDFDRELNSKIHRMLESRYFLEFIDKKLKQFKLYSYYDVMDLVVKAREITLEKIRSGKIVENFDAWFKTICFNVIRNFAKKTKSQN
;
A
#
# COMPACT_ATOMS: atom_id res chain seq x y z
N MET A 1 7.18 -14.34 -15.19
CA MET A 1 6.38 -13.21 -14.66
C MET A 1 5.56 -12.68 -15.83
N ASN A 2 4.23 -12.62 -15.72
CA ASN A 2 3.41 -12.15 -16.84
C ASN A 2 3.55 -10.63 -17.02
N ASP A 3 3.24 -10.11 -18.21
CA ASP A 3 3.42 -8.68 -18.52
C ASP A 3 2.62 -7.76 -17.56
N PHE A 4 1.50 -8.26 -17.05
CA PHE A 4 0.66 -7.56 -16.09
C PHE A 4 1.34 -7.37 -14.73
N ASP A 5 1.93 -8.42 -14.16
CA ASP A 5 2.70 -8.33 -12.91
C ASP A 5 3.88 -7.36 -13.07
N ARG A 6 4.49 -7.32 -14.27
CA ARG A 6 5.59 -6.40 -14.59
C ARG A 6 5.11 -4.95 -14.61
N GLU A 7 3.98 -4.68 -15.28
CA GLU A 7 3.39 -3.34 -15.33
C GLU A 7 3.01 -2.84 -13.93
N LEU A 8 2.35 -3.68 -13.13
CA LEU A 8 1.99 -3.33 -11.75
C LEU A 8 3.24 -3.01 -10.93
N ASN A 9 4.27 -3.85 -11.02
CA ASN A 9 5.52 -3.62 -10.29
C ASN A 9 6.20 -2.33 -10.73
N SER A 10 6.17 -1.99 -12.02
CA SER A 10 6.70 -0.73 -12.53
C SER A 10 5.96 0.48 -11.95
N LYS A 11 4.62 0.44 -11.86
CA LYS A 11 3.82 1.52 -11.26
C LYS A 11 4.10 1.68 -9.76
N ILE A 12 4.21 0.56 -9.03
CA ILE A 12 4.56 0.57 -7.61
C ILE A 12 5.98 1.09 -7.40
N HIS A 13 6.93 0.71 -8.25
CA HIS A 13 8.30 1.22 -8.17
C HIS A 13 8.36 2.74 -8.34
N ARG A 14 7.65 3.29 -9.33
CA ARG A 14 7.49 4.75 -9.51
C ARG A 14 6.89 5.43 -8.28
N MET A 15 5.93 4.79 -7.62
CA MET A 15 5.36 5.31 -6.37
C MET A 15 6.39 5.33 -5.24
N LEU A 16 7.26 4.32 -5.15
CA LEU A 16 8.33 4.26 -4.16
C LEU A 16 9.43 5.30 -4.38
N GLU A 17 9.62 5.79 -5.61
CA GLU A 17 10.51 6.92 -5.90
C GLU A 17 9.88 8.28 -5.53
N SER A 18 8.56 8.33 -5.33
CA SER A 18 7.85 9.56 -5.00
C SER A 18 8.01 9.92 -3.52
N ARG A 19 8.79 10.97 -3.24
CA ARG A 19 8.94 11.55 -1.89
C ARG A 19 7.59 11.89 -1.25
N TYR A 20 6.65 12.43 -2.01
CA TYR A 20 5.29 12.74 -1.53
C TYR A 20 4.53 11.50 -1.05
N PHE A 21 4.68 10.38 -1.77
CA PHE A 21 4.07 9.11 -1.36
C PHE A 21 4.71 8.59 -0.08
N LEU A 22 6.05 8.57 -0.02
CA LEU A 22 6.79 8.10 1.16
C LEU A 22 6.45 8.94 2.41
N GLU A 23 6.44 10.26 2.30
CA GLU A 23 6.06 11.17 3.40
C GLU A 23 4.61 10.95 3.84
N PHE A 24 3.71 10.64 2.91
CA PHE A 24 2.35 10.27 3.26
C PHE A 24 2.30 8.99 4.08
N ILE A 25 3.03 7.94 3.69
CA ILE A 25 3.08 6.67 4.43
C ILE A 25 3.67 6.88 5.83
N ASP A 26 4.83 7.53 5.92
CA ASP A 26 5.50 7.81 7.19
C ASP A 26 4.60 8.58 8.16
N LYS A 27 3.95 9.65 7.67
CA LYS A 27 2.97 10.42 8.45
C LYS A 27 1.83 9.55 8.98
N LYS A 28 1.33 8.61 8.18
CA LYS A 28 0.25 7.71 8.59
C LYS A 28 0.71 6.64 9.57
N LEU A 29 1.89 6.05 9.38
CA LEU A 29 2.47 5.10 10.35
C LEU A 29 2.69 5.77 11.71
N LYS A 30 3.23 6.99 11.74
CA LYS A 30 3.38 7.80 12.96
C LYS A 30 2.03 8.12 13.61
N GLN A 31 1.04 8.53 12.83
CA GLN A 31 -0.31 8.84 13.32
C GLN A 31 -0.94 7.67 14.08
N PHE A 32 -0.72 6.43 13.63
CA PHE A 32 -1.26 5.23 14.27
C PHE A 32 -0.29 4.55 15.25
N LYS A 33 0.87 5.16 15.55
CA LYS A 33 1.93 4.57 16.39
C LYS A 33 2.41 3.20 15.88
N LEU A 34 2.46 3.04 14.57
CA LEU A 34 2.84 1.80 13.89
C LEU A 34 4.31 1.79 13.41
N TYR A 35 4.99 2.94 13.45
CA TYR A 35 6.34 3.12 12.91
C TYR A 35 7.41 2.25 13.56
N SER A 36 7.17 1.71 14.77
CA SER A 36 8.06 0.77 15.46
C SER A 36 7.81 -0.70 15.08
N TYR A 37 6.76 -0.99 14.31
CA TYR A 37 6.32 -2.35 14.00
C TYR A 37 6.28 -2.66 12.51
N TYR A 38 6.09 -1.63 11.68
CA TYR A 38 5.93 -1.78 10.24
C TYR A 38 6.70 -0.70 9.52
N ASP A 39 7.35 -1.08 8.44
CA ASP A 39 7.97 -0.15 7.50
C ASP A 39 7.15 0.04 6.22
N VAL A 40 7.69 0.84 5.30
CA VAL A 40 7.05 1.11 4.00
C VAL A 40 6.96 -0.15 3.14
N MET A 41 7.94 -1.04 3.21
CA MET A 41 7.98 -2.26 2.39
C MET A 41 6.96 -3.29 2.88
N ASP A 42 6.81 -3.47 4.19
CA ASP A 42 5.75 -4.28 4.79
C ASP A 42 4.39 -3.88 4.25
N LEU A 43 4.13 -2.56 4.24
CA LEU A 43 2.90 -1.99 3.74
C LEU A 43 2.71 -2.24 2.25
N VAL A 44 3.75 -1.98 1.45
CA VAL A 44 3.66 -2.05 -0.02
C VAL A 44 3.48 -3.49 -0.51
N VAL A 45 4.08 -4.48 0.14
CA VAL A 45 3.84 -5.90 -0.18
C VAL A 45 2.37 -6.26 0.01
N LYS A 46 1.76 -5.88 1.14
CA LYS A 46 0.35 -6.20 1.40
C LYS A 46 -0.59 -5.41 0.49
N ALA A 47 -0.26 -4.15 0.21
CA ALA A 47 -1.02 -3.33 -0.73
C ALA A 47 -0.97 -3.93 -2.14
N ARG A 48 0.19 -4.42 -2.59
CA ARG A 48 0.37 -5.09 -3.88
C ARG A 48 -0.50 -6.33 -4.01
N GLU A 49 -0.54 -7.18 -2.99
CA GLU A 49 -1.38 -8.39 -2.97
C GLU A 49 -2.86 -8.05 -3.17
N ILE A 50 -3.35 -7.06 -2.42
CA ILE A 50 -4.74 -6.58 -2.54
C ILE A 50 -5.00 -5.98 -3.92
N THR A 51 -4.06 -5.18 -4.44
CA THR A 51 -4.19 -4.59 -5.78
C THR A 51 -4.27 -5.66 -6.85
N LEU A 52 -3.41 -6.69 -6.79
CA LEU A 52 -3.45 -7.83 -7.70
C LEU A 52 -4.80 -8.55 -7.65
N GLU A 53 -5.30 -8.85 -6.45
CA GLU A 53 -6.59 -9.52 -6.27
C GLU A 53 -7.73 -8.71 -6.90
N LYS A 54 -7.78 -7.40 -6.63
CA LYS A 54 -8.83 -6.51 -7.15
C LYS A 54 -8.80 -6.39 -8.67
N ILE A 55 -7.61 -6.29 -9.27
CA ILE A 55 -7.52 -6.21 -10.73
C ILE A 55 -7.89 -7.56 -11.36
N ARG A 56 -7.45 -8.69 -10.78
CA ARG A 56 -7.86 -10.03 -11.22
C ARG A 56 -9.37 -10.23 -11.11
N SER A 57 -10.05 -9.57 -10.17
CA SER A 57 -11.51 -9.55 -10.06
C SER A 57 -12.20 -8.57 -11.03
N GLY A 58 -11.49 -8.02 -12.02
CA GLY A 58 -12.05 -7.12 -13.03
C GLY A 58 -12.17 -5.67 -12.60
N LYS A 59 -11.51 -5.23 -11.53
CA LYS A 59 -11.52 -3.81 -11.13
C LYS A 59 -10.79 -2.97 -12.19
N ILE A 60 -11.52 -2.06 -12.81
CA ILE A 60 -10.96 -1.01 -13.68
C ILE A 60 -10.44 0.13 -12.80
N VAL A 61 -9.23 0.61 -13.10
CA VAL A 61 -8.51 1.62 -12.33
C VAL A 61 -8.09 2.76 -13.25
N GLU A 62 -8.75 3.90 -13.12
CA GLU A 62 -8.47 5.09 -13.95
C GLU A 62 -7.26 5.88 -13.43
N ASN A 63 -7.19 6.09 -12.11
CA ASN A 63 -6.06 6.75 -11.46
C ASN A 63 -5.37 5.79 -10.49
N PHE A 64 -4.33 5.12 -10.98
CA PHE A 64 -3.59 4.12 -10.22
C PHE A 64 -2.97 4.71 -8.94
N ASP A 65 -2.34 5.88 -9.01
CA ASP A 65 -1.58 6.43 -7.89
C ASP A 65 -2.50 6.79 -6.72
N ALA A 66 -3.63 7.46 -6.98
CA ALA A 66 -4.62 7.82 -5.97
C ALA A 66 -5.29 6.56 -5.38
N TRP A 67 -5.60 5.58 -6.23
CA TRP A 67 -6.21 4.34 -5.79
C TRP A 67 -5.25 3.50 -4.94
N PHE A 68 -3.99 3.34 -5.37
CA PHE A 68 -2.97 2.60 -4.63
C PHE A 68 -2.68 3.25 -3.28
N LYS A 69 -2.60 4.58 -3.22
CA LYS A 69 -2.50 5.34 -1.96
C LYS A 69 -3.65 5.04 -1.00
N THR A 70 -4.87 4.86 -1.53
CA THR A 70 -6.04 4.45 -0.74
C THR A 70 -5.92 3.02 -0.22
N ILE A 71 -5.43 2.08 -1.05
CA ILE A 71 -5.15 0.70 -0.62
C ILE A 71 -4.12 0.69 0.51
N CYS A 72 -2.99 1.40 0.37
CA CYS A 72 -2.00 1.55 1.42
C CYS A 72 -2.61 2.11 2.71
N PHE A 73 -3.40 3.17 2.63
CA PHE A 73 -4.05 3.71 3.83
C PHE A 73 -4.98 2.70 4.52
N ASN A 74 -5.72 1.89 3.75
CA ASN A 74 -6.57 0.84 4.30
C ASN A 74 -5.76 -0.26 4.98
N VAL A 75 -4.61 -0.65 4.43
CA VAL A 75 -3.70 -1.60 5.06
C VAL A 75 -3.17 -1.04 6.39
N ILE A 76 -2.73 0.23 6.44
CA ILE A 76 -2.30 0.89 7.69
C ILE A 76 -3.43 0.85 8.73
N ARG A 77 -4.67 1.17 8.34
CA ARG A 77 -5.83 1.10 9.25
C ARG A 77 -6.06 -0.31 9.78
N ASN A 78 -5.87 -1.33 8.95
CA ASN A 78 -6.01 -2.72 9.36
C ASN A 78 -4.90 -3.16 10.32
N PHE A 79 -3.65 -2.74 10.09
CA PHE A 79 -2.57 -2.94 11.05
C PHE A 79 -2.90 -2.30 12.39
N ALA A 80 -3.34 -1.04 12.39
CA ALA A 80 -3.73 -0.34 13.61
C ALA A 80 -4.85 -1.05 14.39
N LYS A 81 -5.85 -1.62 13.68
CA LYS A 81 -6.91 -2.41 14.31
C LYS A 81 -6.35 -3.68 14.94
N LYS A 82 -5.49 -4.42 14.24
CA LYS A 82 -4.89 -5.66 14.76
C LYS A 82 -4.01 -5.40 16.00
N THR A 83 -3.17 -4.37 15.96
CA THR A 83 -2.33 -4.00 17.12
C THR A 83 -3.16 -3.59 18.33
N LYS A 84 -4.33 -2.96 18.14
CA LYS A 84 -5.26 -2.64 19.24
C LYS A 84 -5.97 -3.85 19.83
N SER A 85 -6.20 -4.90 19.05
CA SER A 85 -6.86 -6.12 19.52
C SER A 85 -5.90 -7.11 20.20
N GLN A 86 -4.59 -6.90 20.08
CA GLN A 86 -3.55 -7.75 20.66
C GLN A 86 -2.95 -7.19 21.96
N ASN A 87 -3.34 -5.97 22.34
CA ASN A 87 -2.98 -5.29 23.60
C ASN A 87 -4.22 -5.13 24.48
#